data_AF-A0A8B7DZL3-F1
#
_entry.id   AF-A0A8B7DZL3-F1
#
_cell.length_a   1.000
_cell.length_b   1.000
_cell.length_c   1.000
_cell.angle_alpha   90.00
_cell.angle_beta   90.00
_cell.angle_gamma   90.00
#
_symmetry.space_group_name_H-M   'P 1'
#
loop_
_entity.id
_entity.type
_entity.pdbx_description
1 polymer ?
#
loop_
_entity_poly.entity_id
_entity_poly.type
_entity_poly.pdbx_seq_one_letter_code
_entity_poly.pdbx_strand_id
1 'polypeptide(L)'
;MLKRVIDEALTKARAEELKADGEGLKKLIMSIRNSLNQFRESEKITADQANELYTQVFTGLTFFGKLKYEINKYCDCSIKDNNKIKEAKEKSSRCLEFINLYSDLSIYRMLLITDMTSLFSSVELNDTSNNLLLLLEKEQISDKDVIMFLFDPIHNHRQRLCISQYFGAPNKYPTIQAYSDLLKTVPKGKVVPSDVVICSSEELRGLCHKLDAKMFKANDLGKWSESIKSLFISDKLQVTGYSGDNEGVQYGPFYGPTVIGVLPGAWKSITVAPTDKHAQNMVRVCMEYNLDQVSRCDQLDVIDYPDLKKIHAFDGDVRAYEFISKRDYEDEKVSSNEVKCVFPFNMTFQDKNKVTIEKEYKHCTDDGDEFKRYWCATQVSQDRKVLKKGYCIPNGDILTTKGYGKCKFPFIQDKRVYTYCTYGGYSYKWCRTEDSWQECEFDQSWELKIASLVIPDKVQVEIFSEEEFEGHKIGPLYGPNVIDRICGEKNAKSIKVSYHNKNVSDMVKICNGESFSQYCDYLDVGKYGNITFHGCTLSGSDKIKSMTIPSGKKVELWTEYDYKGFSLGPYAGPVSMPVIDAGASIDTSYEVKSMEITNIELTKAVDLLPTNSTIILEKKKTKKHGYQKKPTAIN
;
A
#
# COMPACT_ATOMS: atom_id res chain seq x y z
N MET A 1 -14.03 8.10 34.30
CA MET A 1 -13.10 7.04 33.88
C MET A 1 -13.82 5.72 33.64
N LEU A 2 -14.51 5.14 34.64
CA LEU A 2 -15.24 3.86 34.50
C LEU A 2 -16.29 3.85 33.37
N LYS A 3 -17.12 4.91 33.25
CA LYS A 3 -18.07 5.05 32.13
C LYS A 3 -17.39 4.96 30.75
N ARG A 4 -16.23 5.61 30.59
CA ARG A 4 -15.46 5.58 29.35
C ARG A 4 -14.94 4.18 29.03
N VAL A 5 -14.41 3.48 30.04
CA VAL A 5 -13.92 2.09 29.89
C VAL A 5 -15.06 1.13 29.54
N ILE A 6 -16.22 1.27 30.19
CA ILE A 6 -17.41 0.47 29.90
C ILE A 6 -17.93 0.76 28.48
N ASP A 7 -18.01 2.04 28.10
CA ASP A 7 -18.44 2.45 26.76
C ASP A 7 -17.47 1.91 25.69
N GLU A 8 -16.16 2.00 25.89
CA GLU A 8 -15.13 1.45 24.99
C GLU A 8 -15.27 -0.08 24.84
N ALA A 9 -15.39 -0.81 25.96
CA ALA A 9 -15.55 -2.27 25.96
C ALA A 9 -16.85 -2.72 25.28
N LEU A 10 -17.97 -2.06 25.57
CA LEU A 10 -19.25 -2.33 24.90
C LEU A 10 -19.18 -2.06 23.41
N THR A 11 -18.49 -1.00 23.02
CA THR A 11 -18.36 -0.64 21.60
C THR A 11 -17.47 -1.64 20.86
N LYS A 12 -16.42 -2.16 21.51
CA LYS A 12 -15.58 -3.23 20.96
C LYS A 12 -16.36 -4.54 20.81
N ALA A 13 -17.09 -4.96 21.85
CA ALA A 13 -17.91 -6.16 21.84
C ALA A 13 -18.96 -6.13 20.71
N ARG A 14 -19.61 -4.98 20.50
CA ARG A 14 -20.57 -4.80 19.39
C ARG A 14 -19.93 -4.91 18.01
N ALA A 15 -18.69 -4.42 17.84
CA ALA A 15 -17.99 -4.54 16.57
C ALA A 15 -17.61 -6.01 16.28
N GLU A 16 -17.19 -6.75 17.30
CA GLU A 16 -16.91 -8.19 17.21
C GLU A 16 -18.18 -8.99 16.92
N GLU A 17 -19.30 -8.66 17.57
CA GLU A 17 -20.62 -9.24 17.29
C GLU A 17 -21.06 -8.99 15.84
N LEU A 18 -20.96 -7.75 15.35
CA LEU A 18 -21.27 -7.42 13.96
C LEU A 18 -20.38 -8.17 12.97
N LYS A 19 -19.10 -8.38 13.31
CA LYS A 19 -18.19 -9.17 12.47
C LYS A 19 -18.61 -10.64 12.44
N ALA A 20 -18.98 -11.21 13.59
CA ALA A 20 -19.47 -12.59 13.67
C ALA A 20 -20.79 -12.77 12.91
N ASP A 21 -21.72 -11.83 13.04
CA ASP A 21 -22.97 -11.79 12.26
C ASP A 21 -22.69 -11.67 10.77
N GLY A 22 -21.72 -10.84 10.37
CA GLY A 22 -21.26 -10.70 8.99
C GLY A 22 -20.73 -12.01 8.43
N GLU A 23 -19.88 -12.72 9.17
CA GLU A 23 -19.39 -14.06 8.79
C GLU A 23 -20.53 -15.09 8.71
N GLY A 24 -21.51 -15.02 9.62
CA GLY A 24 -22.72 -15.84 9.56
C GLY A 24 -23.52 -15.59 8.27
N LEU A 25 -23.74 -14.32 7.92
CA LEU A 25 -24.42 -13.92 6.70
C LEU A 25 -23.64 -14.36 5.44
N LYS A 26 -22.32 -14.21 5.45
CA LYS A 26 -21.46 -14.67 4.35
C LYS A 26 -21.59 -16.18 4.12
N LYS A 27 -21.51 -16.98 5.18
CA LYS A 27 -21.72 -18.44 5.11
C LYS A 27 -23.10 -18.79 4.57
N LEU A 28 -24.13 -18.06 5.00
CA LEU A 28 -25.49 -18.25 4.50
C LEU A 28 -25.58 -17.94 3.01
N ILE A 29 -25.06 -16.81 2.54
CA ILE A 29 -25.05 -16.46 1.11
C ILE A 29 -24.32 -17.53 0.29
N MET A 30 -23.16 -18.00 0.77
CA MET A 30 -22.42 -19.08 0.11
C MET A 30 -23.21 -20.38 0.08
N SER A 31 -23.91 -20.72 1.15
CA SER A 31 -24.80 -21.89 1.19
C SER A 31 -25.90 -21.80 0.12
N ILE A 32 -26.53 -20.62 -0.04
CA ILE A 32 -27.55 -20.40 -1.07
C ILE A 32 -26.94 -20.55 -2.46
N ARG A 33 -25.75 -19.97 -2.70
CA ARG A 33 -25.05 -20.10 -3.99
C ARG A 33 -24.71 -21.56 -4.32
N ASN A 34 -24.31 -22.36 -3.34
CA ASN A 34 -24.08 -23.79 -3.55
C ASN A 34 -25.37 -24.51 -3.98
N SER A 35 -26.51 -24.19 -3.36
CA SER A 35 -27.81 -24.72 -3.79
C SER A 35 -28.16 -24.29 -5.22
N LEU A 36 -27.88 -23.04 -5.60
CA LEU A 36 -28.10 -22.56 -6.98
C LEU A 36 -27.27 -23.33 -8.00
N ASN A 37 -26.01 -23.64 -7.68
CA ASN A 37 -25.17 -24.45 -8.56
C ASN A 37 -25.70 -25.88 -8.70
N GLN A 38 -26.22 -26.49 -7.63
CA GLN A 38 -26.89 -27.79 -7.72
C GLN A 38 -28.14 -27.74 -8.62
N PHE A 39 -28.94 -26.67 -8.53
CA PHE A 39 -30.08 -26.50 -9.42
C PHE A 39 -29.65 -26.35 -10.89
N ARG A 40 -28.57 -25.59 -11.16
CA ARG A 40 -28.00 -25.49 -12.51
C ARG A 40 -27.57 -26.84 -13.07
N GLU A 41 -26.86 -27.64 -12.27
CA GLU A 41 -26.40 -28.98 -12.66
C GLU A 41 -27.57 -29.95 -12.93
N SER A 42 -28.67 -29.80 -12.19
CA SER A 42 -29.86 -30.64 -12.36
C SER A 42 -30.76 -30.25 -13.54
N GLU A 43 -30.55 -29.07 -14.12
CA GLU A 43 -31.42 -28.41 -15.11
C GLU A 43 -32.92 -28.34 -14.71
N LYS A 44 -33.22 -28.45 -13.41
CA LYS A 44 -34.59 -28.52 -12.90
C LYS A 44 -34.74 -27.69 -11.63
N ILE A 45 -35.57 -26.65 -11.73
CA ILE A 45 -36.06 -25.89 -10.58
C ILE A 45 -37.57 -25.68 -10.75
N THR A 46 -38.36 -25.95 -9.72
CA THR A 46 -39.79 -25.65 -9.76
C THR A 46 -40.03 -24.16 -9.50
N ALA A 47 -41.18 -23.64 -9.93
CA ALA A 47 -41.55 -22.25 -9.64
C ALA A 47 -41.58 -21.96 -8.12
N ASP A 48 -42.01 -22.92 -7.30
CA ASP A 48 -42.03 -22.78 -5.84
C ASP A 48 -40.61 -22.69 -5.26
N GLN A 49 -39.68 -23.52 -5.73
CA GLN A 49 -38.27 -23.45 -5.33
C GLN A 49 -37.61 -22.14 -5.76
N ALA A 50 -37.93 -21.65 -6.97
CA ALA A 50 -37.47 -20.36 -7.45
C ALA A 50 -38.01 -19.20 -6.60
N ASN A 51 -39.29 -19.25 -6.21
CA ASN A 51 -39.88 -18.26 -5.31
C ASN A 51 -39.25 -18.30 -3.91
N GLU A 52 -38.99 -19.48 -3.37
CA GLU A 52 -38.29 -19.62 -2.08
C GLU A 52 -36.89 -18.99 -2.15
N LEU A 53 -36.11 -19.34 -3.18
CA LEU A 53 -34.79 -18.73 -3.40
C LEU A 53 -34.88 -17.21 -3.56
N TYR A 54 -35.87 -16.71 -4.32
CA TYR A 54 -36.10 -15.28 -4.50
C TYR A 54 -36.31 -14.56 -3.16
N THR A 55 -37.08 -15.15 -2.23
CA THR A 55 -37.23 -14.57 -0.89
C THR A 55 -35.93 -14.57 -0.10
N GLN A 56 -35.07 -15.58 -0.30
CA GLN A 56 -33.79 -15.68 0.40
C GLN A 56 -32.77 -14.61 -0.03
N VAL A 57 -32.91 -13.99 -1.22
CA VAL A 57 -32.08 -12.83 -1.65
C VAL A 57 -32.17 -11.67 -0.66
N PHE A 58 -33.34 -11.49 -0.05
CA PHE A 58 -33.59 -10.42 0.90
C PHE A 58 -33.09 -10.77 2.31
N THR A 59 -32.56 -11.97 2.53
CA THR A 59 -31.98 -12.36 3.80
C THR A 59 -30.75 -11.50 4.09
N GLY A 60 -30.72 -10.92 5.28
CA GLY A 60 -29.64 -10.02 5.68
C GLY A 60 -29.84 -8.56 5.27
N LEU A 61 -30.94 -8.16 4.61
CA LEU A 61 -31.22 -6.74 4.36
C LEU A 61 -31.19 -5.89 5.66
N THR A 62 -31.75 -6.43 6.75
CA THR A 62 -31.71 -5.80 8.06
C THR A 62 -30.28 -5.63 8.58
N PHE A 63 -29.40 -6.59 8.27
CA PHE A 63 -27.98 -6.52 8.61
C PHE A 63 -27.24 -5.46 7.79
N PHE A 64 -27.48 -5.36 6.49
CA PHE A 64 -26.96 -4.25 5.67
C PHE A 64 -27.44 -2.89 6.18
N GLY A 65 -28.70 -2.78 6.61
CA GLY A 65 -29.22 -1.58 7.26
C GLY A 65 -28.47 -1.22 8.54
N LYS A 66 -28.20 -2.21 9.42
CA LYS A 66 -27.37 -2.04 10.62
C LYS A 66 -25.93 -1.62 10.27
N LEU A 67 -25.31 -2.24 9.27
CA LEU A 67 -23.97 -1.86 8.82
C LEU A 67 -23.92 -0.44 8.30
N LYS A 68 -24.87 -0.03 7.44
CA LYS A 68 -24.97 1.37 6.97
C LYS A 68 -25.09 2.35 8.12
N TYR A 69 -25.89 2.00 9.14
CA TYR A 69 -26.01 2.82 10.35
C TYR A 69 -24.68 2.95 11.09
N GLU A 70 -23.95 1.87 11.33
CA GLU A 70 -22.64 1.92 11.99
C GLU A 70 -21.59 2.64 11.14
N ILE A 71 -21.58 2.43 9.81
CA ILE A 71 -20.73 3.20 8.88
C ILE A 71 -21.03 4.69 9.03
N ASN A 72 -22.28 5.13 8.91
CA ASN A 72 -22.65 6.54 9.06
C ASN A 72 -22.24 7.11 10.43
N LYS A 73 -22.34 6.30 11.48
CA LYS A 73 -21.97 6.68 12.86
C LYS A 73 -20.46 6.82 13.06
N TYR A 74 -19.64 5.91 12.54
CA TYR A 74 -18.19 5.96 12.73
C TYR A 74 -17.46 6.78 11.67
N CYS A 75 -18.01 6.90 10.47
CA CYS A 75 -17.42 7.69 9.39
C CYS A 75 -17.67 9.20 9.55
N ASP A 76 -18.52 9.63 10.50
CA ASP A 76 -18.47 11.02 10.98
C ASP A 76 -17.21 11.19 11.86
N CYS A 77 -16.07 11.31 11.16
CA CYS A 77 -14.74 11.51 11.73
C CYS A 77 -14.50 13.00 12.08
N SER A 78 -15.55 13.83 12.22
CA SER A 78 -15.41 15.27 12.47
C SER A 78 -14.81 15.56 13.84
N ILE A 79 -13.73 16.34 13.86
CA ILE A 79 -13.02 16.75 15.08
C ILE A 79 -13.61 18.08 15.55
N LYS A 80 -14.31 18.07 16.69
CA LYS A 80 -14.80 19.31 17.32
C LYS A 80 -13.77 19.97 18.25
N ASP A 81 -12.73 19.24 18.66
CA ASP A 81 -11.70 19.68 19.60
C ASP A 81 -10.38 18.94 19.29
N ASN A 82 -9.26 19.66 19.24
CA ASN A 82 -7.92 19.10 18.98
C ASN A 82 -7.52 17.99 19.97
N ASN A 83 -8.06 18.01 21.20
CA ASN A 83 -7.80 16.95 22.18
C ASN A 83 -8.43 15.60 21.81
N LYS A 84 -9.24 15.53 20.74
CA LYS A 84 -9.96 14.31 20.30
C LYS A 84 -9.38 13.67 19.03
N ILE A 85 -8.18 14.04 18.60
CA ILE A 85 -7.54 13.44 17.42
C ILE A 85 -7.45 11.91 17.55
N LYS A 86 -7.07 11.39 18.73
CA LYS A 86 -7.00 9.95 18.98
C LYS A 86 -8.36 9.26 18.79
N GLU A 87 -9.44 9.85 19.29
CA GLU A 87 -10.81 9.34 19.14
C GLU A 87 -11.23 9.34 17.66
N ALA A 88 -10.92 10.41 16.93
CA ALA A 88 -11.24 10.50 15.50
C ALA A 88 -10.44 9.48 14.67
N LYS A 89 -9.16 9.26 14.98
CA LYS A 89 -8.33 8.21 14.35
C LYS A 89 -8.92 6.82 14.60
N GLU A 90 -9.38 6.54 15.82
CA GLU A 90 -10.03 5.26 16.15
C GLU A 90 -11.38 5.09 15.42
N LYS A 91 -12.23 6.11 15.43
CA LYS A 91 -13.51 6.10 14.66
C LYS A 91 -13.27 5.86 13.18
N SER A 92 -12.27 6.52 12.63
CA SER A 92 -11.86 6.38 11.24
C SER A 92 -11.40 4.95 10.91
N SER A 93 -10.58 4.33 11.78
CA SER A 93 -10.19 2.92 11.61
C SER A 93 -11.41 2.01 11.60
N ARG A 94 -12.34 2.19 12.55
CA ARG A 94 -13.58 1.40 12.64
C ARG A 94 -14.51 1.63 11.45
N CYS A 95 -14.62 2.87 10.98
CA CYS A 95 -15.35 3.22 9.76
C CYS A 95 -14.85 2.38 8.58
N LEU A 96 -13.53 2.35 8.35
CA LEU A 96 -12.94 1.59 7.25
C LEU A 96 -13.08 0.07 7.42
N GLU A 97 -13.01 -0.44 8.65
CA GLU A 97 -13.32 -1.86 8.94
C GLU A 97 -14.76 -2.22 8.55
N PHE A 98 -15.74 -1.38 8.92
CA PHE A 98 -17.14 -1.62 8.55
C PHE A 98 -17.39 -1.45 7.05
N ILE A 99 -16.75 -0.48 6.39
CA ILE A 99 -16.83 -0.35 4.92
C ILE A 99 -16.21 -1.56 4.24
N ASN A 100 -15.11 -2.10 4.76
CA ASN A 100 -14.48 -3.30 4.21
C ASN A 100 -15.39 -4.52 4.36
N LEU A 101 -16.00 -4.71 5.53
CA LEU A 101 -17.00 -5.76 5.75
C LEU A 101 -18.23 -5.58 4.86
N TYR A 102 -18.72 -4.36 4.73
CA TYR A 102 -19.84 -4.02 3.86
C TYR A 102 -19.52 -4.34 2.40
N SER A 103 -18.32 -3.98 1.94
CA SER A 103 -17.85 -4.25 0.58
C SER A 103 -17.76 -5.75 0.31
N ASP A 104 -17.22 -6.54 1.24
CA ASP A 104 -17.14 -8.00 1.14
C ASP A 104 -18.53 -8.60 0.95
N LEU A 105 -19.46 -8.28 1.86
CA LEU A 105 -20.82 -8.81 1.81
C LEU A 105 -21.60 -8.33 0.58
N SER A 106 -21.35 -7.10 0.13
CA SER A 106 -21.99 -6.56 -1.07
C SER A 106 -21.53 -7.29 -2.33
N ILE A 107 -20.25 -7.66 -2.42
CA ILE A 107 -19.75 -8.52 -3.51
C ILE A 107 -20.49 -9.86 -3.51
N TYR A 108 -20.57 -10.55 -2.36
CA TYR A 108 -21.28 -11.83 -2.27
C TYR A 108 -22.76 -11.71 -2.63
N ARG A 109 -23.42 -10.65 -2.19
CA ARG A 109 -24.81 -10.36 -2.52
C ARG A 109 -25.00 -10.12 -4.02
N MET A 110 -24.13 -9.34 -4.65
CA MET A 110 -24.19 -9.10 -6.10
C MET A 110 -23.97 -10.40 -6.90
N LEU A 111 -23.00 -11.23 -6.48
CA LEU A 111 -22.77 -12.54 -7.10
C LEU A 111 -23.99 -13.45 -6.97
N LEU A 112 -24.62 -13.49 -5.78
CA LEU A 112 -25.85 -14.23 -5.56
C LEU A 112 -26.99 -13.75 -6.48
N ILE A 113 -27.25 -12.45 -6.54
CA ILE A 113 -28.32 -11.88 -7.38
C ILE A 113 -28.06 -12.20 -8.86
N THR A 114 -26.81 -12.08 -9.31
CA THR A 114 -26.41 -12.40 -10.70
C THR A 114 -26.60 -13.88 -10.99
N ASP A 115 -26.18 -14.75 -10.07
CA ASP A 115 -26.33 -16.20 -10.22
C ASP A 115 -27.81 -16.61 -10.34
N MET A 116 -28.67 -16.02 -9.51
CA MET A 116 -30.11 -16.25 -9.53
C MET A 116 -30.77 -15.70 -10.78
N THR A 117 -30.38 -14.50 -11.22
CA THR A 117 -30.87 -13.89 -12.46
C THR A 117 -30.63 -14.83 -13.65
N SER A 118 -29.41 -15.36 -13.74
CA SER A 118 -29.01 -16.32 -14.76
C SER A 118 -29.81 -17.63 -14.69
N LEU A 119 -29.95 -18.22 -13.50
CA LEU A 119 -30.73 -19.45 -13.32
C LEU A 119 -32.21 -19.25 -13.67
N PHE A 120 -32.81 -18.16 -13.24
CA PHE A 120 -34.24 -17.89 -13.49
C PHE A 120 -34.51 -17.60 -14.98
N SER A 121 -33.57 -16.94 -15.65
CA SER A 121 -33.65 -16.78 -17.11
C SER A 121 -33.59 -18.12 -17.84
N SER A 122 -32.74 -19.06 -17.40
CA SER A 122 -32.64 -20.38 -18.06
C SER A 122 -33.88 -21.26 -17.90
N VAL A 123 -34.77 -20.94 -16.96
CA VAL A 123 -36.04 -21.68 -16.74
C VAL A 123 -37.28 -20.86 -17.10
N GLU A 124 -37.10 -19.88 -18.00
CA GLU A 124 -38.17 -19.04 -18.57
C GLU A 124 -38.91 -18.16 -17.54
N LEU A 125 -38.34 -17.93 -16.35
CA LEU A 125 -38.85 -16.98 -15.35
C LEU A 125 -38.33 -15.56 -15.62
N ASN A 126 -38.58 -15.06 -16.83
CA ASN A 126 -38.00 -13.82 -17.35
C ASN A 126 -38.38 -12.58 -16.50
N ASP A 127 -39.64 -12.49 -16.03
CA ASP A 127 -40.07 -11.35 -15.21
C ASP A 127 -39.34 -11.31 -13.87
N THR A 128 -39.16 -12.47 -13.22
CA THR A 128 -38.41 -12.59 -11.97
C THR A 128 -36.93 -12.25 -12.18
N SER A 129 -36.35 -12.72 -13.29
CA SER A 129 -34.98 -12.39 -13.69
C SER A 129 -34.80 -10.87 -13.90
N ASN A 130 -35.73 -10.22 -14.61
CA ASN A 130 -35.73 -8.78 -14.81
C ASN A 130 -35.86 -8.01 -13.48
N ASN A 131 -36.70 -8.48 -12.55
CA ASN A 131 -36.83 -7.88 -11.23
C ASN A 131 -35.52 -7.98 -10.42
N LEU A 132 -34.78 -9.09 -10.53
CA LEU A 132 -33.48 -9.25 -9.88
C LEU A 132 -32.41 -8.33 -10.50
N LEU A 133 -32.42 -8.11 -11.82
CA LEU A 133 -31.56 -7.13 -12.47
C LEU A 133 -31.84 -5.70 -11.97
N LEU A 134 -33.11 -5.32 -11.87
CA LEU A 134 -33.51 -4.03 -11.31
C LEU A 134 -33.11 -3.88 -9.85
N LEU A 135 -33.20 -4.96 -9.06
CA LEU A 135 -32.70 -4.99 -7.69
C LEU A 135 -31.18 -4.80 -7.64
N LEU A 136 -30.43 -5.52 -8.49
CA LEU A 136 -28.97 -5.40 -8.58
C LEU A 136 -28.55 -3.95 -8.86
N GLU A 137 -29.21 -3.28 -9.81
CA GLU A 137 -28.94 -1.87 -10.10
C GLU A 137 -29.24 -0.94 -8.91
N LYS A 138 -30.36 -1.17 -8.21
CA LYS A 138 -30.73 -0.37 -7.03
C LYS A 138 -29.73 -0.56 -5.90
N GLU A 139 -29.30 -1.79 -5.66
CA GLU A 139 -28.28 -2.08 -4.64
C GLU A 139 -26.94 -1.46 -5.02
N GLN A 140 -26.50 -1.54 -6.28
CA GLN A 140 -25.28 -0.86 -6.74
C GLN A 140 -25.33 0.66 -6.54
N ILE A 141 -26.47 1.30 -6.76
CA ILE A 141 -26.63 2.74 -6.49
C ILE A 141 -26.50 3.02 -4.98
N SER A 142 -27.20 2.23 -4.17
CA SER A 142 -27.10 2.34 -2.71
C SER A 142 -25.67 2.11 -2.21
N ASP A 143 -24.96 1.14 -2.79
CA ASP A 143 -23.59 0.77 -2.41
C ASP A 143 -22.61 1.87 -2.84
N LYS A 144 -22.85 2.53 -3.98
CA LYS A 144 -22.15 3.76 -4.36
C LYS A 144 -22.32 4.85 -3.31
N ASP A 145 -23.52 5.10 -2.80
CA ASP A 145 -23.71 6.15 -1.79
C ASP A 145 -22.94 5.86 -0.48
N VAL A 146 -22.76 4.58 -0.14
CA VAL A 146 -22.01 4.16 1.06
C VAL A 146 -20.49 4.32 0.90
N ILE A 147 -19.96 4.09 -0.31
CA ILE A 147 -18.51 3.99 -0.54
C ILE A 147 -17.93 5.21 -1.24
N MET A 148 -18.70 5.86 -2.13
CA MET A 148 -18.19 6.90 -3.01
C MET A 148 -17.78 8.19 -2.29
N PHE A 149 -18.19 8.37 -1.03
CA PHE A 149 -17.66 9.48 -0.22
C PHE A 149 -16.13 9.45 -0.13
N LEU A 150 -15.52 8.26 -0.23
CA LEU A 150 -14.06 8.09 -0.24
C LEU A 150 -13.42 8.91 -1.36
N PHE A 151 -14.07 9.00 -2.52
CA PHE A 151 -13.52 9.65 -3.72
C PHE A 151 -13.94 11.11 -3.87
N ASP A 152 -14.64 11.68 -2.90
CA ASP A 152 -15.10 13.07 -2.94
C ASP A 152 -14.86 13.77 -1.58
N PRO A 153 -13.59 14.07 -1.26
CA PRO A 153 -13.27 14.71 0.01
C PRO A 153 -13.92 16.08 0.15
N ILE A 154 -14.30 16.77 -0.93
CA ILE A 154 -14.82 18.13 -0.84
C ILE A 154 -16.22 18.15 -0.26
N HIS A 155 -17.12 17.35 -0.81
CA HIS A 155 -18.50 17.31 -0.35
C HIS A 155 -18.65 16.50 0.95
N ASN A 156 -17.65 15.68 1.31
CA ASN A 156 -17.66 14.79 2.47
C ASN A 156 -16.68 15.25 3.56
N HIS A 157 -16.78 16.51 3.97
CA HIS A 157 -15.85 17.14 4.91
C HIS A 157 -15.74 16.44 6.28
N ARG A 158 -16.81 15.78 6.74
CA ARG A 158 -16.81 15.04 8.02
C ARG A 158 -16.08 13.70 7.93
N GLN A 159 -16.00 13.16 6.73
CA GLN A 159 -15.40 11.87 6.44
C GLN A 159 -13.93 11.98 6.01
N ARG A 160 -13.40 13.19 5.79
CA ARG A 160 -12.05 13.41 5.23
C ARG A 160 -10.91 12.69 5.94
N LEU A 161 -10.97 12.54 7.26
CA LEU A 161 -9.97 11.76 7.98
C LEU A 161 -10.01 10.28 7.58
N CYS A 162 -11.20 9.72 7.42
CA CYS A 162 -11.37 8.35 6.95
C CYS A 162 -10.97 8.19 5.48
N ILE A 163 -11.16 9.21 4.64
CA ILE A 163 -10.59 9.28 3.28
C ILE A 163 -9.06 9.26 3.33
N SER A 164 -8.46 10.11 4.16
CA SER A 164 -7.01 10.22 4.34
C SER A 164 -6.38 8.91 4.80
N GLN A 165 -7.04 8.19 5.72
CA GLN A 165 -6.55 6.90 6.18
C GLN A 165 -6.67 5.81 5.11
N TYR A 166 -7.79 5.77 4.37
CA TYR A 166 -7.96 4.79 3.29
C TYR A 166 -6.90 4.95 2.20
N PHE A 167 -6.75 6.15 1.65
CA PHE A 167 -5.74 6.41 0.62
C PHE A 167 -4.31 6.52 1.18
N GLY A 168 -4.14 6.57 2.50
CA GLY A 168 -2.86 6.36 3.17
C GLY A 168 -2.34 4.93 3.03
N ALA A 169 -3.26 3.95 3.08
CA ALA A 169 -2.94 2.53 3.05
C ALA A 169 -4.03 1.71 2.33
N PRO A 170 -4.27 1.91 1.03
CA PRO A 170 -5.41 1.29 0.33
C PRO A 170 -5.34 -0.25 0.36
N ASN A 171 -4.12 -0.81 0.30
CA ASN A 171 -3.87 -2.25 0.35
C ASN A 171 -4.24 -2.90 1.70
N LYS A 172 -4.46 -2.11 2.76
CA LYS A 172 -5.02 -2.62 4.03
C LYS A 172 -6.50 -2.97 3.91
N TYR A 173 -7.19 -2.42 2.91
CA TYR A 173 -8.61 -2.61 2.65
C TYR A 173 -8.83 -3.07 1.20
N PRO A 174 -8.24 -4.22 0.80
CA PRO A 174 -8.25 -4.68 -0.59
C PRO A 174 -9.67 -4.92 -1.11
N THR A 175 -10.60 -5.29 -0.23
CA THR A 175 -12.00 -5.50 -0.60
C THR A 175 -12.72 -4.20 -0.93
N ILE A 176 -12.43 -3.10 -0.24
CA ILE A 176 -12.97 -1.77 -0.60
C ILE A 176 -12.49 -1.38 -2.00
N GLN A 177 -11.20 -1.59 -2.30
CA GLN A 177 -10.62 -1.26 -3.59
C GLN A 177 -11.25 -2.09 -4.72
N ALA A 178 -11.23 -3.43 -4.59
CA ALA A 178 -11.83 -4.32 -5.57
C ALA A 178 -13.31 -4.00 -5.83
N TYR A 179 -14.05 -3.69 -4.75
CA TYR A 179 -15.47 -3.36 -4.88
C TYR A 179 -15.71 -1.98 -5.49
N SER A 180 -14.88 -0.99 -5.14
CA SER A 180 -14.96 0.35 -5.75
C SER A 180 -14.72 0.28 -7.26
N ASP A 181 -13.76 -0.53 -7.71
CA ASP A 181 -13.49 -0.72 -9.13
C ASP A 181 -14.64 -1.42 -9.85
N LEU A 182 -15.27 -2.41 -9.21
CA LEU A 182 -16.52 -3.00 -9.71
C LEU A 182 -17.62 -1.94 -9.86
N LEU A 183 -17.81 -1.06 -8.88
CA LEU A 183 -18.82 0.01 -8.93
C LEU A 183 -18.53 1.09 -9.98
N LYS A 184 -17.25 1.39 -10.28
CA LYS A 184 -16.85 2.36 -11.33
C LYS A 184 -17.28 1.92 -12.73
N THR A 185 -17.29 0.62 -13.01
CA THR A 185 -17.70 0.06 -14.31
C THR A 185 -19.20 0.14 -14.57
N VAL A 186 -20.01 0.40 -13.53
CA VAL A 186 -21.47 0.49 -13.66
C VAL A 186 -21.84 1.80 -14.40
N PRO A 187 -22.46 1.72 -15.59
CA PRO A 187 -22.72 2.86 -16.45
C PRO A 187 -23.81 3.77 -15.88
N LYS A 188 -23.47 4.70 -14.98
CA LYS A 188 -24.33 5.82 -14.57
C LYS A 188 -23.52 7.09 -14.31
N GLY A 189 -23.41 7.92 -15.35
CA GLY A 189 -23.57 9.39 -15.39
C GLY A 189 -22.75 10.34 -14.50
N LYS A 190 -22.12 9.88 -13.42
CA LYS A 190 -21.24 10.72 -12.59
C LYS A 190 -19.80 10.30 -12.80
N VAL A 191 -19.07 11.14 -13.53
CA VAL A 191 -17.62 11.05 -13.69
C VAL A 191 -17.01 11.12 -12.28
N VAL A 192 -16.17 10.15 -11.92
CA VAL A 192 -15.37 10.22 -10.69
C VAL A 192 -14.58 11.53 -10.76
N PRO A 193 -14.61 12.40 -9.73
CA PRO A 193 -13.92 13.68 -9.77
C PRO A 193 -12.45 13.48 -10.17
N SER A 194 -12.07 14.02 -11.32
CA SER A 194 -10.70 14.06 -11.84
C SER A 194 -10.01 15.33 -11.36
N ASP A 195 -10.14 15.62 -10.07
CA ASP A 195 -9.67 16.86 -9.46
C ASP A 195 -8.51 16.57 -8.49
N VAL A 196 -7.67 17.57 -8.27
CA VAL A 196 -6.77 17.62 -7.11
C VAL A 196 -7.44 18.46 -6.03
N VAL A 197 -7.38 18.02 -4.78
CA VAL A 197 -7.93 18.75 -3.65
C VAL A 197 -6.82 19.12 -2.69
N ILE A 198 -6.61 20.42 -2.50
CA ILE A 198 -5.67 20.96 -1.51
C ILE A 198 -6.41 21.41 -0.26
N CYS A 199 -5.80 21.23 0.91
CA CYS A 199 -6.42 21.56 2.20
C CYS A 199 -5.47 22.33 3.12
N SER A 200 -6.04 23.21 3.94
CA SER A 200 -5.29 24.18 4.75
C SER A 200 -4.73 23.60 6.05
N SER A 201 -5.05 22.34 6.34
CA SER A 201 -4.59 21.61 7.53
C SER A 201 -4.26 20.17 7.15
N GLU A 202 -3.57 19.46 8.04
CA GLU A 202 -3.13 18.08 7.82
C GLU A 202 -4.31 17.10 7.70
N GLU A 203 -4.08 15.94 7.06
CA GLU A 203 -5.07 14.85 6.90
C GLU A 203 -6.38 15.31 6.24
N LEU A 204 -6.29 16.17 5.22
CA LEU A 204 -7.40 16.79 4.49
C LEU A 204 -8.32 17.66 5.36
N ARG A 205 -7.87 18.13 6.52
CA ARG A 205 -8.67 18.98 7.41
C ARG A 205 -8.66 20.45 6.97
N GLY A 206 -9.52 21.24 7.61
CA GLY A 206 -9.61 22.68 7.39
C GLY A 206 -10.41 23.05 6.15
N LEU A 207 -10.11 24.22 5.60
CA LEU A 207 -10.65 24.65 4.32
C LEU A 207 -10.00 23.79 3.23
N CYS A 208 -10.73 23.47 2.17
CA CYS A 208 -10.18 22.76 1.01
C CYS A 208 -10.62 23.42 -0.29
N HIS A 209 -9.82 23.27 -1.34
CA HIS A 209 -10.04 23.84 -2.67
C HIS A 209 -9.71 22.84 -3.78
N LYS A 210 -10.46 22.89 -4.88
CA LYS A 210 -10.20 22.07 -6.09
C LYS A 210 -9.18 22.75 -6.97
N LEU A 211 -8.28 21.96 -7.54
CA LEU A 211 -7.38 22.37 -8.60
C LEU A 211 -7.66 21.53 -9.85
N ASP A 212 -7.85 22.22 -10.97
CA ASP A 212 -7.90 21.62 -12.30
C ASP A 212 -6.50 21.16 -12.75
N ALA A 213 -6.41 20.31 -13.78
CA ALA A 213 -5.13 19.89 -14.36
C ALA A 213 -4.44 21.03 -15.13
N LYS A 214 -3.63 21.82 -14.42
CA LYS A 214 -2.76 22.87 -14.96
C LYS A 214 -1.64 23.24 -13.97
N MET A 215 -0.80 24.18 -14.38
CA MET A 215 0.17 24.81 -13.50
C MET A 215 -0.46 25.98 -12.73
N PHE A 216 -0.15 26.10 -11.44
CA PHE A 216 -0.58 27.17 -10.53
C PHE A 216 0.66 27.79 -9.87
N LYS A 217 0.91 29.07 -10.18
CA LYS A 217 1.95 29.89 -9.52
C LYS A 217 1.45 30.40 -8.16
N ALA A 218 2.32 31.01 -7.36
CA ALA A 218 1.95 31.57 -6.07
C ALA A 218 0.81 32.59 -6.20
N ASN A 219 0.83 33.43 -7.23
CA ASN A 219 -0.24 34.39 -7.49
C ASN A 219 -1.58 33.72 -7.84
N ASP A 220 -1.57 32.56 -8.49
CA ASP A 220 -2.79 31.80 -8.81
C ASP A 220 -3.39 31.15 -7.56
N LEU A 221 -2.53 30.72 -6.62
CA LEU A 221 -2.94 30.14 -5.34
C LEU A 221 -3.37 31.23 -4.33
N GLY A 222 -2.90 32.46 -4.49
CA GLY A 222 -3.18 33.57 -3.57
C GLY A 222 -2.77 33.22 -2.15
N LYS A 223 -3.72 33.32 -1.19
CA LYS A 223 -3.44 32.97 0.22
C LYS A 223 -3.13 31.49 0.44
N TRP A 224 -3.42 30.62 -0.53
CA TRP A 224 -3.17 29.20 -0.40
C TRP A 224 -1.69 28.84 -0.42
N SER A 225 -0.82 29.61 -1.10
CA SER A 225 0.60 29.29 -1.29
C SER A 225 1.41 29.09 0.01
N GLU A 226 0.89 29.54 1.15
CA GLU A 226 1.54 29.36 2.46
C GLU A 226 0.71 28.47 3.41
N SER A 227 -0.53 28.17 3.04
CA SER A 227 -1.47 27.47 3.90
C SER A 227 -1.70 26.02 3.50
N ILE A 228 -1.19 25.53 2.36
CA ILE A 228 -1.41 24.13 1.97
C ILE A 228 -0.66 23.21 2.92
N LYS A 229 -1.38 22.28 3.54
CA LYS A 229 -0.83 21.30 4.49
C LYS A 229 -1.12 19.87 4.12
N SER A 230 -2.16 19.61 3.33
CA SER A 230 -2.46 18.27 2.83
C SER A 230 -3.16 18.32 1.48
N LEU A 231 -3.20 17.16 0.82
CA LEU A 231 -3.47 17.05 -0.61
C LEU A 231 -4.10 15.68 -0.91
N PHE A 232 -5.20 15.66 -1.66
CA PHE A 232 -5.77 14.46 -2.29
C PHE A 232 -5.60 14.58 -3.80
N ILE A 233 -5.06 13.52 -4.41
CA ILE A 233 -4.84 13.41 -5.85
C ILE A 233 -5.77 12.33 -6.35
N SER A 234 -6.64 12.65 -7.31
CA SER A 234 -7.50 11.67 -7.96
C SER A 234 -6.72 10.76 -8.92
N ASP A 235 -7.34 9.65 -9.32
CA ASP A 235 -6.73 8.70 -10.25
C ASP A 235 -6.35 9.37 -11.58
N LYS A 236 -5.25 8.91 -12.19
CA LYS A 236 -4.67 9.43 -13.45
C LYS A 236 -4.18 10.88 -13.42
N LEU A 237 -4.00 11.45 -12.23
CA LEU A 237 -3.31 12.72 -12.06
C LEU A 237 -2.00 12.54 -11.31
N GLN A 238 -1.05 13.41 -11.61
CA GLN A 238 0.15 13.63 -10.83
C GLN A 238 0.25 15.08 -10.38
N VAL A 239 0.84 15.28 -9.21
CA VAL A 239 1.05 16.60 -8.61
C VAL A 239 2.51 16.77 -8.23
N THR A 240 3.08 17.89 -8.64
CA THR A 240 4.42 18.32 -8.24
C THR A 240 4.32 19.68 -7.56
N GLY A 241 4.82 19.80 -6.34
CA GLY A 241 4.90 21.06 -5.60
C GLY A 241 6.29 21.68 -5.72
N TYR A 242 6.38 23.01 -5.56
CA TYR A 242 7.67 23.70 -5.54
C TYR A 242 7.75 24.74 -4.42
N SER A 243 8.94 24.95 -3.85
CA SER A 243 9.19 25.98 -2.83
C SER A 243 9.22 27.42 -3.36
N GLY A 244 9.27 27.60 -4.70
CA GLY A 244 9.19 28.87 -5.41
C GLY A 244 8.12 28.87 -6.51
N ASP A 245 8.14 29.87 -7.39
CA ASP A 245 7.23 29.99 -8.55
C ASP A 245 7.68 29.12 -9.72
N ASN A 246 7.49 27.81 -9.58
CA ASN A 246 8.01 26.75 -10.46
C ASN A 246 9.54 26.63 -10.45
N GLU A 247 10.15 27.12 -9.39
CA GLU A 247 11.58 27.05 -9.13
C GLU A 247 11.81 26.60 -7.69
N GLY A 248 13.04 26.21 -7.36
CA GLY A 248 13.44 25.79 -6.02
C GLY A 248 13.31 24.28 -5.77
N VAL A 249 13.05 23.91 -4.52
CA VAL A 249 12.90 22.51 -4.09
C VAL A 249 11.62 21.95 -4.68
N GLN A 250 11.76 20.91 -5.49
CA GLN A 250 10.65 20.16 -6.07
C GLN A 250 10.18 19.07 -5.09
N TYR A 251 8.90 19.04 -4.77
CA TYR A 251 8.26 18.00 -3.97
C TYR A 251 7.42 17.10 -4.89
N GLY A 252 7.70 15.80 -4.92
CA GLY A 252 7.06 14.85 -5.85
C GLY A 252 7.84 14.68 -7.16
N PRO A 253 7.23 14.10 -8.21
CA PRO A 253 5.79 13.97 -8.44
C PRO A 253 5.12 12.94 -7.53
N PHE A 254 3.89 13.24 -7.12
CA PHE A 254 2.99 12.32 -6.43
C PHE A 254 1.87 11.91 -7.37
N TYR A 255 1.51 10.64 -7.38
CA TYR A 255 0.56 10.05 -8.32
C TYR A 255 -0.71 9.65 -7.57
N GLY A 256 -1.86 9.85 -8.22
CA GLY A 256 -3.15 9.44 -7.68
C GLY A 256 -3.59 8.03 -8.10
N PRO A 257 -4.61 7.47 -7.43
CA PRO A 257 -5.33 8.06 -6.33
C PRO A 257 -4.52 7.96 -5.01
N THR A 258 -4.23 9.09 -4.37
CA THR A 258 -3.43 9.13 -3.12
C THR A 258 -3.79 10.32 -2.25
N VAL A 259 -3.47 10.22 -0.95
CA VAL A 259 -3.52 11.33 -0.01
C VAL A 259 -2.15 11.57 0.56
N ILE A 260 -1.71 12.83 0.53
CA ILE A 260 -0.56 13.32 1.28
C ILE A 260 -1.10 14.02 2.52
N GLY A 261 -1.04 13.35 3.66
CA GLY A 261 -1.61 13.85 4.92
C GLY A 261 -0.83 15.03 5.49
N VAL A 262 0.48 15.09 5.25
CA VAL A 262 1.34 16.22 5.59
C VAL A 262 2.27 16.52 4.42
N LEU A 263 2.14 17.72 3.85
CA LEU A 263 3.00 18.17 2.77
C LEU A 263 4.44 18.38 3.25
N PRO A 264 5.45 17.95 2.48
CA PRO A 264 6.84 18.29 2.74
C PRO A 264 7.08 19.76 2.40
N GLY A 265 7.57 20.54 3.37
CA GLY A 265 7.96 21.93 3.18
C GLY A 265 6.79 22.89 2.84
N ALA A 266 7.14 24.09 2.38
CA ALA A 266 6.17 25.10 1.95
C ALA A 266 6.01 25.08 0.42
N TRP A 267 4.78 24.90 -0.05
CA TRP A 267 4.45 24.78 -1.47
C TRP A 267 3.97 26.12 -2.03
N LYS A 268 4.86 26.88 -2.66
CA LYS A 268 4.52 28.18 -3.27
C LYS A 268 3.85 28.03 -4.63
N SER A 269 4.14 26.97 -5.38
CA SER A 269 3.47 26.65 -6.64
C SER A 269 3.22 25.16 -6.78
N ILE A 270 2.26 24.81 -7.64
CA ILE A 270 1.81 23.43 -7.87
C ILE A 270 1.64 23.21 -9.37
N THR A 271 2.16 22.11 -9.88
CA THR A 271 1.81 21.60 -11.21
C THR A 271 0.94 20.37 -11.07
N VAL A 272 -0.26 20.41 -11.63
CA VAL A 272 -1.15 19.26 -11.78
C VAL A 272 -1.14 18.84 -13.24
N ALA A 273 -0.82 17.57 -13.50
CA ALA A 273 -0.75 17.02 -14.84
C ALA A 273 -1.45 15.66 -14.93
N PRO A 274 -2.02 15.30 -16.09
CA PRO A 274 -2.44 13.93 -16.35
C PRO A 274 -1.23 13.00 -16.37
N THR A 275 -1.45 11.72 -16.03
CA THR A 275 -0.41 10.71 -16.02
C THR A 275 -0.99 9.33 -16.30
N ASP A 276 -0.21 8.50 -17.01
CA ASP A 276 -0.52 7.08 -17.22
C ASP A 276 0.04 6.19 -16.10
N LYS A 277 0.83 6.78 -15.19
CA LYS A 277 1.35 6.06 -14.02
C LYS A 277 0.28 6.00 -12.93
N HIS A 278 0.07 4.81 -12.39
CA HIS A 278 -0.88 4.61 -11.29
C HIS A 278 -0.13 4.52 -9.96
N ALA A 279 -0.62 5.25 -8.94
CA ALA A 279 -0.11 5.18 -7.57
C ALA A 279 -0.05 3.75 -7.01
N GLN A 280 -0.99 2.92 -7.45
CA GLN A 280 -1.13 1.52 -7.06
C GLN A 280 -0.02 0.63 -7.64
N ASN A 281 0.85 1.15 -8.50
CA ASN A 281 2.02 0.44 -9.03
C ASN A 281 3.34 0.94 -8.43
N MET A 282 3.27 1.82 -7.42
CA MET A 282 4.44 2.43 -6.77
C MET A 282 4.54 1.97 -5.32
N VAL A 283 5.77 1.91 -4.81
CA VAL A 283 6.01 1.60 -3.40
C VAL A 283 5.82 2.85 -2.59
N ARG A 284 4.90 2.83 -1.63
CA ARG A 284 4.78 3.94 -0.67
C ARG A 284 5.76 3.74 0.46
N VAL A 285 6.49 4.77 0.85
CA VAL A 285 7.35 4.79 2.04
C VAL A 285 6.91 5.91 2.98
N CYS A 286 6.95 5.65 4.29
CA CYS A 286 6.50 6.59 5.32
C CYS A 286 7.52 6.68 6.48
N MET A 287 7.63 7.87 7.07
CA MET A 287 8.58 8.13 8.17
C MET A 287 8.14 7.59 9.52
N GLU A 288 6.84 7.40 9.69
CA GLU A 288 6.23 6.84 10.89
C GLU A 288 5.74 5.41 10.67
N TYR A 289 5.51 4.71 11.77
CA TYR A 289 4.92 3.37 11.75
C TYR A 289 3.44 3.41 11.35
N ASN A 290 2.89 2.25 11.00
CA ASN A 290 1.48 2.06 10.62
C ASN A 290 1.01 2.96 9.48
N LEU A 291 1.93 3.39 8.63
CA LEU A 291 1.66 4.31 7.52
C LEU A 291 0.99 5.60 8.00
N ASP A 292 1.36 6.08 9.19
CA ASP A 292 0.77 7.30 9.76
C ASP A 292 1.09 8.51 8.88
N GLN A 293 0.00 9.09 8.34
CA GLN A 293 0.03 10.22 7.43
C GLN A 293 0.27 11.56 8.13
N VAL A 294 0.41 11.58 9.46
CA VAL A 294 0.89 12.74 10.22
C VAL A 294 2.36 13.05 9.92
N SER A 295 3.09 12.09 9.36
CA SER A 295 4.45 12.30 8.86
C SER A 295 4.51 12.30 7.35
N ARG A 296 5.70 12.62 6.82
CA ARG A 296 5.95 12.53 5.39
C ARG A 296 5.84 11.09 4.92
N CYS A 297 5.12 10.92 3.81
CA CYS A 297 5.10 9.71 3.00
C CYS A 297 5.32 10.08 1.54
N ASP A 298 6.14 9.32 0.84
CA ASP A 298 6.41 9.48 -0.59
C ASP A 298 6.11 8.18 -1.36
N GLN A 299 6.11 8.28 -2.68
CA GLN A 299 5.95 7.16 -3.60
C GLN A 299 7.26 6.95 -4.38
N LEU A 300 7.78 5.74 -4.33
CA LEU A 300 8.95 5.29 -5.07
C LEU A 300 8.49 4.50 -6.29
N ASP A 301 9.04 4.85 -7.45
CA ASP A 301 8.83 4.14 -8.70
C ASP A 301 9.61 2.82 -8.71
N VAL A 302 9.35 1.96 -9.70
CA VAL A 302 10.02 0.68 -9.87
C VAL A 302 11.39 0.87 -10.52
N ILE A 303 12.32 1.42 -9.73
CA ILE A 303 13.72 1.65 -10.09
C ILE A 303 14.64 1.37 -8.88
N ASP A 304 15.94 1.38 -9.16
CA ASP A 304 17.00 1.24 -8.17
C ASP A 304 17.37 2.60 -7.58
N TYR A 305 17.41 2.68 -6.24
CA TYR A 305 17.79 3.88 -5.49
C TYR A 305 19.06 3.59 -4.68
N PRO A 306 20.26 3.77 -5.28
CA PRO A 306 21.53 3.44 -4.63
C PRO A 306 21.89 4.39 -3.47
N ASP A 307 21.23 5.54 -3.36
CA ASP A 307 21.43 6.50 -2.28
C ASP A 307 20.11 7.21 -1.94
N LEU A 308 19.51 6.84 -0.80
CA LEU A 308 18.26 7.43 -0.28
C LEU A 308 18.43 8.90 0.16
N LYS A 309 19.65 9.44 0.21
CA LYS A 309 19.88 10.88 0.40
C LYS A 309 19.46 11.71 -0.81
N LYS A 310 19.34 11.10 -1.99
CA LYS A 310 19.26 11.79 -3.29
C LYS A 310 17.93 11.61 -4.04
N ILE A 311 16.85 11.24 -3.36
CA ILE A 311 15.64 10.68 -4.02
C ILE A 311 14.95 11.61 -5.03
N HIS A 312 15.26 12.91 -5.10
CA HIS A 312 14.43 13.82 -5.91
C HIS A 312 15.10 14.73 -6.95
N ALA A 313 16.35 14.53 -7.36
CA ALA A 313 16.99 15.53 -8.21
C ALA A 313 17.03 15.26 -9.74
N PHE A 314 16.67 14.10 -10.29
CA PHE A 314 17.23 13.75 -11.62
C PHE A 314 16.33 13.45 -12.82
N ASP A 315 14.99 13.44 -12.73
CA ASP A 315 14.16 13.00 -13.88
C ASP A 315 13.38 14.10 -14.63
N GLY A 316 13.70 15.38 -14.43
CA GLY A 316 13.15 16.45 -15.27
C GLY A 316 13.85 17.79 -15.03
N ASP A 317 14.37 18.41 -16.08
CA ASP A 317 15.08 19.70 -16.04
C ASP A 317 16.31 19.74 -15.13
N VAL A 318 17.19 18.74 -15.23
CA VAL A 318 18.51 18.86 -14.61
C VAL A 318 19.30 19.91 -15.36
N ARG A 319 19.61 21.00 -14.65
CA ARG A 319 20.47 22.06 -15.16
C ARG A 319 21.90 21.74 -14.76
N ALA A 320 22.81 21.99 -15.69
CA ALA A 320 24.22 21.73 -15.56
C ALA A 320 25.01 22.98 -15.93
N TYR A 321 26.23 23.07 -15.43
CA TYR A 321 27.15 24.14 -15.82
C TYR A 321 28.20 23.61 -16.78
N GLU A 322 28.30 24.26 -17.95
CA GLU A 322 29.45 24.14 -18.85
C GLU A 322 30.50 25.18 -18.42
N PHE A 323 31.73 24.72 -18.13
CA PHE A 323 32.86 25.60 -17.87
C PHE A 323 33.43 26.11 -19.21
N ILE A 324 33.59 27.43 -19.34
CA ILE A 324 33.91 28.11 -20.60
C ILE A 324 35.40 27.95 -20.97
N SER A 325 36.31 27.79 -20.02
CA SER A 325 37.71 27.44 -20.30
C SER A 325 38.46 26.84 -19.10
N LYS A 326 39.59 26.18 -19.38
CA LYS A 326 40.53 25.66 -18.37
C LYS A 326 41.19 26.77 -17.53
N ARG A 327 41.17 28.03 -18.00
CA ARG A 327 41.79 29.20 -17.33
C ARG A 327 40.89 29.84 -16.27
N ASP A 328 39.57 29.69 -16.40
CA ASP A 328 38.61 30.24 -15.42
C ASP A 328 38.65 29.52 -14.06
N TYR A 329 39.37 28.40 -13.97
CA TYR A 329 39.61 27.65 -12.74
C TYR A 329 40.62 28.34 -11.80
N GLU A 330 41.53 29.16 -12.33
CA GLU A 330 42.62 29.79 -11.57
C GLU A 330 42.29 31.22 -11.09
N ASP A 331 41.36 31.91 -11.74
CA ASP A 331 41.08 33.35 -11.51
C ASP A 331 39.86 33.65 -10.61
N GLU A 332 39.31 32.66 -9.90
CA GLU A 332 38.14 32.78 -8.97
C GLU A 332 36.86 33.40 -9.57
N LYS A 333 36.80 33.67 -10.89
CA LYS A 333 35.61 34.14 -11.59
C LYS A 333 34.98 33.00 -12.39
N VAL A 334 34.04 32.29 -11.75
CA VAL A 334 33.24 31.27 -12.44
C VAL A 334 32.18 31.96 -13.30
N SER A 335 32.47 32.13 -14.60
CA SER A 335 31.43 32.35 -15.61
C SER A 335 30.95 30.98 -16.08
N SER A 336 29.80 30.56 -15.59
CA SER A 336 29.17 29.29 -15.97
C SER A 336 27.85 29.54 -16.68
N ASN A 337 27.70 29.00 -17.89
CA ASN A 337 26.42 29.02 -18.58
C ASN A 337 25.58 27.85 -18.10
N GLU A 338 24.38 28.15 -17.65
CA GLU A 338 23.39 27.17 -17.27
C GLU A 338 22.84 26.48 -18.53
N VAL A 339 23.00 25.16 -18.61
CA VAL A 339 22.64 24.33 -19.78
C VAL A 339 21.81 23.14 -19.33
N LYS A 340 20.85 22.72 -20.14
CA LYS A 340 19.96 21.60 -19.82
C LYS A 340 20.63 20.26 -20.16
N CYS A 341 20.52 19.28 -19.26
CA CYS A 341 20.95 17.91 -19.53
C CYS A 341 20.11 17.27 -20.66
N VAL A 342 20.76 16.45 -21.48
CA VAL A 342 20.17 15.62 -22.52
C VAL A 342 20.21 14.18 -22.05
N PHE A 343 19.03 13.61 -21.82
CA PHE A 343 18.86 12.20 -21.47
C PHE A 343 18.01 11.48 -22.52
N PRO A 344 18.23 10.17 -22.73
CA PRO A 344 19.40 9.41 -22.25
C PRO A 344 20.66 9.74 -23.06
N PHE A 345 21.84 9.45 -22.49
CA PHE A 345 23.12 9.56 -23.19
C PHE A 345 24.00 8.32 -22.97
N ASN A 346 24.82 7.99 -23.95
CA ASN A 346 25.79 6.90 -23.87
C ASN A 346 27.18 7.44 -23.58
N MET A 347 27.83 6.88 -22.56
CA MET A 347 29.25 7.14 -22.32
C MET A 347 30.04 5.84 -22.48
N THR A 348 31.21 5.99 -23.09
CA THR A 348 32.18 4.92 -23.22
C THR A 348 33.36 5.21 -22.30
N PHE A 349 33.73 4.24 -21.47
CA PHE A 349 34.94 4.31 -20.66
C PHE A 349 35.73 3.01 -20.75
N GLN A 350 37.03 3.08 -20.46
CA GLN A 350 37.89 1.90 -20.36
C GLN A 350 37.92 1.42 -18.92
N ASP A 351 37.61 0.15 -18.69
CA ASP A 351 37.81 -0.49 -17.40
C ASP A 351 39.32 -0.68 -17.10
N LYS A 352 39.66 -1.19 -15.91
CA LYS A 352 41.05 -1.46 -15.51
C LYS A 352 41.78 -2.45 -16.42
N ASN A 353 41.05 -3.31 -17.12
CA ASN A 353 41.56 -4.28 -18.09
C ASN A 353 41.59 -3.71 -19.53
N LYS A 354 41.36 -2.40 -19.71
CA LYS A 354 41.22 -1.73 -21.02
C LYS A 354 40.04 -2.22 -21.85
N VAL A 355 39.06 -2.88 -21.22
CA VAL A 355 37.81 -3.25 -21.88
C VAL A 355 36.96 -2.00 -22.03
N THR A 356 36.49 -1.76 -23.24
CA THR A 356 35.62 -0.63 -23.55
C THR A 356 34.20 -0.99 -23.15
N ILE A 357 33.65 -0.30 -22.15
CA ILE A 357 32.29 -0.49 -21.66
C ILE A 357 31.47 0.72 -22.11
N GLU A 358 30.36 0.47 -22.80
CA GLU A 358 29.36 1.49 -23.10
C GLU A 358 28.20 1.37 -22.09
N LYS A 359 27.86 2.48 -21.47
CA LYS A 359 26.79 2.56 -20.48
C LYS A 359 25.84 3.69 -20.85
N GLU A 360 24.54 3.39 -20.88
CA GLU A 360 23.47 4.38 -21.07
C GLU A 360 23.10 5.00 -19.72
N TYR A 361 23.06 6.32 -19.66
CA TYR A 361 22.69 7.08 -18.48
C TYR A 361 21.37 7.82 -18.72
N LYS A 362 20.47 7.69 -17.75
CA LYS A 362 19.16 8.37 -17.72
C LYS A 362 19.10 9.48 -16.66
N HIS A 363 20.17 9.63 -15.89
CA HIS A 363 20.34 10.59 -14.80
C HIS A 363 21.80 11.05 -14.79
N CYS A 364 22.11 12.08 -14.01
CA CYS A 364 23.50 12.52 -13.85
C CYS A 364 24.36 11.43 -13.22
N THR A 365 25.61 11.34 -13.65
CA THR A 365 26.56 10.33 -13.17
C THR A 365 27.86 10.99 -12.74
N ASP A 366 28.56 10.39 -11.78
CA ASP A 366 29.93 10.72 -11.43
C ASP A 366 30.94 9.79 -12.15
N ASP A 367 30.45 8.86 -12.97
CA ASP A 367 31.28 7.91 -13.72
C ASP A 367 32.29 8.66 -14.59
N GLY A 368 33.57 8.31 -14.46
CA GLY A 368 34.67 8.92 -15.20
C GLY A 368 35.06 10.35 -14.76
N ASP A 369 34.48 10.92 -13.69
CA ASP A 369 34.98 12.17 -13.10
C ASP A 369 35.90 11.89 -11.90
N GLU A 370 37.12 12.43 -11.97
CA GLU A 370 38.16 12.22 -10.94
C GLU A 370 37.79 12.79 -9.57
N PHE A 371 36.88 13.78 -9.52
CA PHE A 371 36.44 14.44 -8.29
C PHE A 371 35.07 13.97 -7.82
N LYS A 372 34.51 12.91 -8.43
CA LYS A 372 33.21 12.36 -8.06
C LYS A 372 32.07 13.38 -8.16
N ARG A 373 32.18 14.32 -9.10
CA ARG A 373 31.14 15.31 -9.38
C ARG A 373 30.14 14.74 -10.36
N TYR A 374 28.86 14.86 -10.03
CA TYR A 374 27.78 14.50 -10.94
C TYR A 374 27.78 15.39 -12.17
N TRP A 375 27.68 14.77 -13.34
CA TRP A 375 27.63 15.43 -14.62
C TRP A 375 26.63 14.70 -15.54
N CYS A 376 26.19 15.39 -16.57
CA CYS A 376 25.32 14.84 -17.61
C CYS A 376 25.81 15.30 -18.97
N ALA A 377 25.38 14.61 -20.03
CA ALA A 377 25.53 15.15 -21.37
C ALA A 377 24.67 16.40 -21.52
N THR A 378 25.24 17.49 -22.01
CA THR A 378 24.52 18.72 -22.39
C THR A 378 24.35 18.81 -23.89
N GLN A 379 25.10 17.97 -24.62
CA GLN A 379 24.98 17.76 -26.04
C GLN A 379 25.38 16.31 -26.36
N VAL A 380 24.59 15.64 -27.18
CA VAL A 380 24.86 14.27 -27.67
C VAL A 380 24.91 14.22 -29.19
N SER A 381 25.61 13.23 -29.72
CA SER A 381 25.59 12.89 -31.15
C SER A 381 24.30 12.17 -31.55
N GLN A 382 24.12 11.89 -32.85
CA GLN A 382 22.97 11.13 -33.35
C GLN A 382 22.86 9.73 -32.69
N ASP A 383 23.99 9.14 -32.32
CA ASP A 383 24.07 7.84 -31.63
C ASP A 383 24.04 7.98 -30.09
N ARG A 384 23.56 9.12 -29.58
CA ARG A 384 23.49 9.47 -28.15
C ARG A 384 24.83 9.54 -27.40
N LYS A 385 25.97 9.45 -28.08
CA LYS A 385 27.29 9.62 -27.44
C LYS A 385 27.49 11.05 -26.95
N VAL A 386 28.08 11.21 -25.77
CA VAL A 386 28.39 12.52 -25.17
C VAL A 386 29.32 13.33 -26.09
N LEU A 387 28.85 14.49 -26.55
CA LEU A 387 29.67 15.49 -27.26
C LEU A 387 30.13 16.60 -26.32
N LYS A 388 29.25 17.00 -25.39
CA LYS A 388 29.57 17.92 -24.30
C LYS A 388 28.96 17.40 -23.02
N LYS A 389 29.64 17.72 -21.91
CA LYS A 389 29.14 17.49 -20.56
C LYS A 389 29.07 18.78 -19.78
N GLY A 390 28.07 18.86 -18.92
CA GLY A 390 27.99 19.86 -17.86
C GLY A 390 27.90 19.18 -16.50
N TYR A 391 28.30 19.88 -15.45
CA TYR A 391 28.18 19.37 -14.08
C TYR A 391 26.80 19.68 -13.53
N CYS A 392 26.10 18.64 -13.09
CA CYS A 392 24.74 18.76 -12.61
C CYS A 392 24.72 19.49 -11.27
N ILE A 393 23.78 20.40 -11.15
CA ILE A 393 23.41 20.97 -9.86
C ILE A 393 22.47 19.94 -9.21
N PRO A 394 22.63 19.59 -7.93
CA PRO A 394 21.55 18.95 -7.20
C PRO A 394 20.34 19.90 -7.28
N ASN A 395 19.32 19.53 -8.06
CA ASN A 395 18.11 20.33 -8.19
C ASN A 395 17.42 20.42 -6.82
N GLY A 396 17.70 21.51 -6.11
CA GLY A 396 17.09 21.83 -4.84
C GLY A 396 17.80 23.04 -4.25
N ASP A 397 17.01 24.00 -3.75
CA ASP A 397 17.54 24.91 -2.74
C ASP A 397 17.88 24.04 -1.53
N ILE A 398 19.12 23.54 -1.45
CA ILE A 398 19.53 22.82 -0.25
C ILE A 398 19.46 23.84 0.88
N LEU A 399 18.48 23.63 1.76
CA LEU A 399 18.29 24.46 2.93
C LEU A 399 19.38 24.10 3.93
N THR A 400 19.63 25.03 4.85
CA THR A 400 20.54 24.78 5.96
C THR A 400 19.77 24.37 7.19
N THR A 401 20.33 23.51 8.05
CA THR A 401 19.64 22.91 9.24
C THR A 401 19.07 23.90 10.26
N LYS A 402 19.34 25.19 10.11
CA LYS A 402 18.84 26.27 10.97
C LYS A 402 18.01 27.32 10.23
N GLY A 403 17.66 27.06 8.97
CA GLY A 403 16.88 27.99 8.13
C GLY A 403 17.60 29.31 7.80
N TYR A 404 18.92 29.41 8.00
CA TYR A 404 19.70 30.63 7.81
C TYR A 404 20.01 30.98 6.34
N GLY A 405 19.50 30.22 5.38
CA GLY A 405 19.62 30.55 3.96
C GLY A 405 19.66 29.34 3.06
N LYS A 406 19.85 29.62 1.77
CA LYS A 406 20.01 28.61 0.72
C LYS A 406 21.49 28.41 0.43
N CYS A 407 21.90 27.17 0.19
CA CYS A 407 23.22 26.89 -0.33
C CYS A 407 23.44 27.60 -1.69
N LYS A 408 24.54 28.34 -1.83
CA LYS A 408 25.00 28.95 -3.06
C LYS A 408 25.99 28.01 -3.73
N PHE A 409 25.60 27.44 -4.87
CA PHE A 409 26.48 26.64 -5.72
C PHE A 409 26.75 27.35 -7.06
N PRO A 410 27.94 27.17 -7.65
CA PRO A 410 29.13 26.59 -7.01
C PRO A 410 29.70 27.51 -5.92
N PHE A 411 30.45 26.95 -4.98
CA PHE A 411 31.28 27.72 -4.05
C PHE A 411 32.71 27.17 -4.02
N ILE A 412 33.67 28.01 -3.62
CA ILE A 412 35.08 27.62 -3.49
C ILE A 412 35.42 27.55 -2.00
N GLN A 413 36.01 26.43 -1.56
CA GLN A 413 36.68 26.28 -0.27
C GLN A 413 38.00 25.53 -0.50
N ASP A 414 39.10 26.04 0.05
CA ASP A 414 40.44 25.43 -0.06
C ASP A 414 40.86 25.12 -1.50
N LYS A 415 40.59 26.06 -2.43
CA LYS A 415 40.87 25.94 -3.88
C LYS A 415 40.15 24.77 -4.57
N ARG A 416 39.11 24.22 -3.95
CA ARG A 416 38.23 23.21 -4.54
C ARG A 416 36.86 23.83 -4.78
N VAL A 417 36.33 23.61 -5.99
CA VAL A 417 34.98 24.03 -6.37
C VAL A 417 34.01 22.94 -5.94
N TYR A 418 33.06 23.31 -5.07
CA TYR A 418 31.99 22.45 -4.64
C TYR A 418 30.69 22.88 -5.34
N THR A 419 30.07 21.92 -6.02
CA THR A 419 28.75 22.07 -6.64
C THR A 419 27.66 21.34 -5.85
N TYR A 420 28.01 20.82 -4.68
CA TYR A 420 27.16 20.04 -3.78
C TYR A 420 27.63 20.21 -2.34
N CYS A 421 26.77 19.85 -1.38
CA CYS A 421 27.16 19.87 0.03
C CYS A 421 28.25 18.86 0.33
N THR A 422 29.33 19.34 0.91
CA THR A 422 30.56 18.56 1.12
C THR A 422 30.78 18.29 2.60
N TYR A 423 31.50 17.21 2.92
CA TYR A 423 32.04 17.05 4.27
C TYR A 423 33.25 17.95 4.48
N GLY A 424 34.09 18.16 3.46
CA GLY A 424 35.20 19.12 3.48
C GLY A 424 35.94 19.31 4.82
N GLY A 425 36.22 18.24 5.57
CA GLY A 425 36.89 18.30 6.88
C GLY A 425 35.99 18.35 8.13
N TYR A 426 34.66 18.29 8.00
CA TYR A 426 33.67 18.28 9.06
C TYR A 426 32.92 16.93 9.15
N SER A 427 32.29 16.65 10.28
CA SER A 427 31.48 15.44 10.51
C SER A 427 30.07 15.50 9.89
N TYR A 428 29.66 16.67 9.41
CA TYR A 428 28.37 16.92 8.75
C TYR A 428 28.59 17.51 7.35
N LYS A 429 27.59 17.36 6.48
CA LYS A 429 27.63 17.96 5.14
C LYS A 429 27.31 19.45 5.27
N TRP A 430 28.04 20.30 4.56
CA TRP A 430 27.85 21.75 4.62
C TRP A 430 27.98 22.40 3.24
N CYS A 431 27.51 23.64 3.14
CA CYS A 431 27.60 24.49 1.97
C CYS A 431 27.86 25.94 2.35
N ARG A 432 28.23 26.76 1.36
CA ARG A 432 28.24 28.22 1.49
C ARG A 432 26.83 28.76 1.35
N THR A 433 26.40 29.68 2.21
CA THR A 433 25.24 30.55 1.99
C THR A 433 25.70 31.93 1.55
N GLU A 434 24.79 32.91 1.53
CA GLU A 434 25.16 34.31 1.27
C GLU A 434 26.14 34.86 2.31
N ASP A 435 25.94 34.51 3.58
CA ASP A 435 26.63 35.16 4.70
C ASP A 435 27.56 34.21 5.49
N SER A 436 27.46 32.89 5.32
CA SER A 436 28.22 31.94 6.16
C SER A 436 28.34 30.53 5.57
N TRP A 437 29.11 29.67 6.24
CA TRP A 437 29.11 28.22 6.01
C TRP A 437 28.08 27.58 6.93
N GLN A 438 27.23 26.72 6.39
CA GLN A 438 26.13 26.13 7.12
C GLN A 438 25.97 24.66 6.79
N GLU A 439 25.51 23.88 7.75
CA GLU A 439 25.18 22.48 7.57
C GLU A 439 24.00 22.35 6.60
N CYS A 440 24.12 21.44 5.64
CA CYS A 440 23.11 21.17 4.66
C CYS A 440 22.02 20.27 5.22
N GLU A 441 20.80 20.75 5.12
CA GLU A 441 19.60 19.96 5.35
C GLU A 441 19.09 19.43 4.01
N PHE A 442 19.25 18.12 3.82
CA PHE A 442 18.54 17.41 2.77
C PHE A 442 17.14 17.14 3.30
N ASP A 443 16.26 18.14 3.22
CA ASP A 443 14.84 18.02 3.60
C ASP A 443 14.20 16.76 3.01
N GLN A 444 14.73 16.28 1.88
CA GLN A 444 14.17 15.20 1.10
C GLN A 444 14.78 13.81 1.28
N SER A 445 15.83 13.66 2.10
CA SER A 445 16.45 12.35 2.34
C SER A 445 15.49 11.37 3.04
N TRP A 446 15.41 10.14 2.53
CA TRP A 446 14.79 8.99 3.18
C TRP A 446 15.78 8.09 3.90
N GLU A 447 17.08 8.39 3.78
CA GLU A 447 18.10 7.70 4.54
C GLU A 447 17.74 7.80 6.02
N LEU A 448 17.83 6.66 6.70
CA LEU A 448 17.52 6.54 8.11
C LEU A 448 16.10 7.00 8.50
N LYS A 449 15.14 6.99 7.58
CA LYS A 449 13.78 7.49 7.88
C LYS A 449 12.66 6.53 7.50
N ILE A 450 12.88 5.53 6.65
CA ILE A 450 11.83 4.58 6.29
C ILE A 450 11.43 3.75 7.51
N ALA A 451 10.21 3.95 8.00
CA ALA A 451 9.66 3.23 9.14
C ALA A 451 8.58 2.23 8.72
N SER A 452 7.79 2.58 7.71
CA SER A 452 6.75 1.72 7.15
C SER A 452 6.65 1.86 5.64
N LEU A 453 6.09 0.85 4.97
CA LEU A 453 5.96 0.81 3.52
C LEU A 453 4.71 0.05 3.04
N VAL A 454 4.24 0.40 1.84
CA VAL A 454 3.21 -0.34 1.09
C VAL A 454 3.83 -0.81 -0.21
N ILE A 455 3.81 -2.12 -0.43
CA ILE A 455 4.27 -2.74 -1.67
C ILE A 455 3.04 -3.16 -2.47
N PRO A 456 2.90 -2.68 -3.72
CA PRO A 456 1.81 -3.09 -4.57
C PRO A 456 2.02 -4.49 -5.16
N ASP A 457 0.97 -5.04 -5.78
CA ASP A 457 1.05 -6.33 -6.45
C ASP A 457 2.15 -6.36 -7.52
N LYS A 458 2.83 -7.51 -7.66
CA LYS A 458 3.94 -7.76 -8.60
C LYS A 458 5.18 -6.90 -8.41
N VAL A 459 5.26 -6.14 -7.32
CA VAL A 459 6.46 -5.35 -6.97
C VAL A 459 7.12 -5.98 -5.76
N GLN A 460 8.45 -5.98 -5.75
CA GLN A 460 9.26 -6.40 -4.61
C GLN A 460 10.21 -5.28 -4.20
N VAL A 461 10.57 -5.30 -2.92
CA VAL A 461 11.46 -4.31 -2.31
C VAL A 461 12.61 -5.02 -1.59
N GLU A 462 13.84 -4.58 -1.86
CA GLU A 462 15.02 -4.94 -1.07
C GLU A 462 15.61 -3.66 -0.47
N ILE A 463 15.82 -3.63 0.85
CA ILE A 463 16.34 -2.46 1.58
C ILE A 463 17.73 -2.82 2.10
N PHE A 464 18.66 -1.89 2.04
CA PHE A 464 20.05 -2.10 2.39
C PHE A 464 20.52 -1.07 3.42
N SER A 465 21.37 -1.52 4.36
CA SER A 465 21.89 -0.66 5.43
C SER A 465 22.98 0.32 4.95
N GLU A 466 23.55 0.09 3.78
CA GLU A 466 24.57 0.95 3.17
C GLU A 466 24.13 1.46 1.78
N GLU A 467 24.86 2.44 1.24
CA GLU A 467 24.69 2.94 -0.11
C GLU A 467 25.08 1.86 -1.15
N GLU A 468 24.70 2.05 -2.41
CA GLU A 468 25.05 1.15 -3.54
C GLU A 468 24.66 -0.33 -3.31
N PHE A 469 23.59 -0.55 -2.53
CA PHE A 469 23.04 -1.88 -2.22
C PHE A 469 24.00 -2.79 -1.44
N GLU A 470 24.86 -2.20 -0.62
CA GLU A 470 25.79 -2.91 0.26
C GLU A 470 25.24 -3.10 1.69
N GLY A 471 25.96 -3.87 2.50
CA GLY A 471 25.64 -4.07 3.91
C GLY A 471 24.54 -5.10 4.18
N HIS A 472 23.82 -4.89 5.29
CA HIS A 472 22.74 -5.79 5.70
C HIS A 472 21.52 -5.58 4.79
N LYS A 473 21.03 -6.67 4.20
CA LYS A 473 19.87 -6.68 3.30
C LYS A 473 18.61 -7.13 4.04
N ILE A 474 17.55 -6.35 3.90
CA ILE A 474 16.18 -6.67 4.32
C ILE A 474 15.36 -6.95 3.06
N GLY A 475 14.72 -8.13 3.00
CA GLY A 475 13.94 -8.58 1.85
C GLY A 475 14.63 -9.69 1.04
N PRO A 476 14.07 -10.04 -0.15
CA PRO A 476 13.01 -9.35 -0.87
C PRO A 476 11.65 -9.42 -0.17
N LEU A 477 10.98 -8.27 -0.09
CA LEU A 477 9.63 -8.11 0.44
C LEU A 477 8.68 -8.06 -0.77
N TYR A 478 7.75 -9.01 -0.88
CA TYR A 478 6.85 -9.13 -2.03
C TYR A 478 5.52 -8.47 -1.76
N GLY A 479 4.96 -7.77 -2.76
CA GLY A 479 3.61 -7.21 -2.70
C GLY A 479 2.56 -8.08 -3.42
N PRO A 480 1.26 -7.94 -3.09
CA PRO A 480 0.68 -6.87 -2.29
C PRO A 480 0.92 -7.06 -0.79
N ASN A 481 1.60 -6.08 -0.17
CA ASN A 481 1.97 -6.15 1.23
C ASN A 481 1.98 -4.77 1.89
N VAL A 482 1.66 -4.76 3.18
CA VAL A 482 1.64 -3.59 4.05
C VAL A 482 2.58 -3.87 5.22
N ILE A 483 3.69 -3.16 5.25
CA ILE A 483 4.70 -3.29 6.29
C ILE A 483 4.59 -2.05 7.16
N ASP A 484 3.78 -2.15 8.20
CA ASP A 484 3.55 -1.07 9.15
C ASP A 484 4.83 -0.73 9.97
N ARG A 485 5.85 -1.60 9.99
CA ARG A 485 7.11 -1.44 10.73
C ARG A 485 8.23 -2.26 10.10
N ILE A 486 9.32 -1.61 9.72
CA ILE A 486 10.55 -2.23 9.26
C ILE A 486 11.51 -2.37 10.43
N CYS A 487 12.18 -3.51 10.55
CA CYS A 487 13.16 -3.74 11.62
C CYS A 487 14.56 -3.24 11.28
N GLY A 488 15.37 -3.07 12.33
CA GLY A 488 16.74 -2.59 12.21
C GLY A 488 16.86 -1.07 12.20
N GLU A 489 15.93 -0.37 12.88
CA GLU A 489 15.86 1.09 13.12
C GLU A 489 16.51 1.92 12.03
N LYS A 490 15.73 2.60 11.18
CA LYS A 490 16.20 3.81 10.48
C LYS A 490 17.63 3.65 9.94
N ASN A 491 17.97 2.51 9.33
CA ASN A 491 19.30 2.26 8.79
C ASN A 491 19.30 2.09 7.27
N ALA A 492 18.13 2.19 6.65
CA ALA A 492 18.01 2.16 5.19
C ALA A 492 18.84 3.31 4.59
N LYS A 493 19.83 2.98 3.76
CA LYS A 493 20.60 3.94 2.96
C LYS A 493 20.42 3.74 1.46
N SER A 494 20.05 2.55 1.01
CA SER A 494 19.64 2.27 -0.37
C SER A 494 18.46 1.31 -0.45
N ILE A 495 17.72 1.33 -1.56
CA ILE A 495 16.54 0.49 -1.79
C ILE A 495 16.46 0.08 -3.26
N LYS A 496 16.17 -1.19 -3.54
CA LYS A 496 15.81 -1.66 -4.87
C LYS A 496 14.31 -1.87 -4.94
N VAL A 497 13.67 -1.26 -5.92
CA VAL A 497 12.25 -1.49 -6.23
C VAL A 497 12.20 -2.13 -7.62
N SER A 498 11.72 -3.37 -7.69
CA SER A 498 11.71 -4.15 -8.93
C SER A 498 10.41 -4.92 -9.10
N TYR A 499 10.07 -5.27 -10.35
CA TYR A 499 8.98 -6.19 -10.62
C TYR A 499 9.40 -7.63 -10.32
N HIS A 500 8.45 -8.45 -9.87
CA HIS A 500 8.60 -9.90 -9.79
C HIS A 500 7.49 -10.63 -10.56
N ASN A 501 7.76 -11.87 -10.94
CA ASN A 501 6.80 -12.76 -11.60
C ASN A 501 6.12 -13.75 -10.65
N LYS A 502 6.46 -13.72 -9.35
CA LYS A 502 5.86 -14.59 -8.35
C LYS A 502 4.40 -14.27 -8.13
N ASN A 503 3.58 -15.30 -8.03
CA ASN A 503 2.19 -15.17 -7.60
C ASN A 503 2.13 -15.24 -6.08
N VAL A 504 1.94 -14.10 -5.42
CA VAL A 504 1.94 -14.01 -3.95
C VAL A 504 0.79 -14.81 -3.32
N SER A 505 -0.31 -15.05 -4.05
CA SER A 505 -1.37 -15.95 -3.58
C SER A 505 -0.92 -17.40 -3.40
N ASP A 506 0.17 -17.80 -4.07
CA ASP A 506 0.72 -19.15 -4.02
C ASP A 506 1.85 -19.28 -3.00
N MET A 507 2.16 -18.20 -2.27
CA MET A 507 3.17 -18.15 -1.21
C MET A 507 2.52 -18.35 0.17
N VAL A 508 3.30 -18.86 1.13
CA VAL A 508 2.84 -18.97 2.52
C VAL A 508 2.88 -17.57 3.13
N LYS A 509 1.74 -17.11 3.63
CA LYS A 509 1.64 -15.83 4.34
C LYS A 509 1.78 -16.09 5.83
N ILE A 510 2.72 -15.43 6.50
CA ILE A 510 2.84 -15.44 7.96
C ILE A 510 2.59 -14.04 8.51
N CYS A 511 1.99 -13.93 9.70
CA CYS A 511 1.69 -12.64 10.34
C CYS A 511 1.99 -12.67 11.83
N ASN A 512 2.40 -11.52 12.38
CA ASN A 512 2.62 -11.34 13.83
C ASN A 512 1.32 -10.97 14.58
N GLY A 513 0.23 -10.63 13.89
CA GLY A 513 -1.09 -10.48 14.51
C GLY A 513 -1.92 -11.75 14.41
N GLU A 514 -2.85 -11.90 15.36
CA GLU A 514 -3.90 -12.92 15.28
C GLU A 514 -4.84 -12.63 14.10
N SER A 515 -5.46 -13.66 13.55
CA SER A 515 -6.44 -13.51 12.46
C SER A 515 -5.92 -12.69 11.26
N PHE A 516 -4.65 -12.88 10.89
CA PHE A 516 -4.00 -12.18 9.76
C PHE A 516 -3.95 -10.67 9.91
N SER A 517 -3.97 -10.18 11.14
CA SER A 517 -3.78 -8.76 11.45
C SER A 517 -2.29 -8.41 11.56
N GLN A 518 -2.00 -7.10 11.58
CA GLN A 518 -0.64 -6.54 11.72
C GLN A 518 0.29 -6.90 10.54
N TYR A 519 1.59 -6.87 10.80
CA TYR A 519 2.65 -7.08 9.82
C TYR A 519 2.66 -8.54 9.34
N CYS A 520 2.64 -8.73 8.03
CA CYS A 520 2.63 -10.04 7.39
C CYS A 520 3.73 -10.15 6.34
N ASP A 521 4.39 -11.30 6.26
CA ASP A 521 5.38 -11.60 5.23
C ASP A 521 4.92 -12.77 4.34
N TYR A 522 5.46 -12.82 3.12
CA TYR A 522 5.18 -13.89 2.16
C TYR A 522 6.44 -14.69 1.88
N LEU A 523 6.37 -15.98 2.18
CA LEU A 523 7.47 -16.91 2.06
C LEU A 523 7.23 -17.90 0.93
N ASP A 524 8.23 -18.05 0.06
CA ASP A 524 8.22 -19.03 -1.01
C ASP A 524 8.59 -20.42 -0.49
N VAL A 525 8.50 -21.44 -1.35
CA VAL A 525 9.06 -22.76 -1.12
C VAL A 525 10.54 -22.63 -0.78
N GLY A 526 10.96 -23.23 0.33
CA GLY A 526 12.31 -23.06 0.83
C GLY A 526 12.48 -23.47 2.28
N LYS A 527 13.72 -23.30 2.73
CA LYS A 527 14.22 -23.68 4.04
C LYS A 527 14.65 -22.41 4.77
N TYR A 528 13.95 -22.07 5.85
CA TYR A 528 14.14 -20.87 6.67
C TYR A 528 14.68 -21.25 8.05
N GLY A 529 16.00 -21.39 8.19
CA GLY A 529 16.67 -21.82 9.44
C GLY A 529 16.59 -20.78 10.56
N ASN A 530 16.38 -19.52 10.21
CA ASN A 530 16.04 -18.43 11.12
C ASN A 530 14.96 -17.59 10.44
N ILE A 531 13.72 -17.69 10.94
CA ILE A 531 12.63 -16.91 10.37
C ILE A 531 12.80 -15.46 10.80
N THR A 532 12.82 -14.58 9.81
CA THR A 532 12.78 -13.15 10.03
C THR A 532 11.49 -12.57 9.46
N PHE A 533 10.90 -11.59 10.13
CA PHE A 533 9.79 -10.78 9.59
C PHE A 533 10.34 -9.43 9.19
N HIS A 534 10.28 -9.06 7.90
CA HIS A 534 10.71 -7.71 7.48
C HIS A 534 12.12 -7.34 7.98
N GLY A 535 13.02 -8.33 8.06
CA GLY A 535 14.39 -8.19 8.59
C GLY A 535 14.53 -8.32 10.11
N CYS A 536 13.45 -8.44 10.88
CA CYS A 536 13.50 -8.71 12.34
C CYS A 536 13.78 -10.19 12.59
N THR A 537 14.77 -10.54 13.41
CA THR A 537 14.77 -11.88 14.03
C THR A 537 13.63 -11.95 15.04
N LEU A 538 12.79 -12.97 14.93
CA LEU A 538 11.67 -13.17 15.86
C LEU A 538 12.20 -13.44 17.27
N SER A 539 11.97 -12.51 18.18
CA SER A 539 12.25 -12.71 19.59
C SER A 539 11.23 -11.96 20.44
N GLY A 540 10.71 -12.63 21.47
CA GLY A 540 9.86 -12.01 22.47
C GLY A 540 8.42 -11.78 22.00
N SER A 541 8.04 -10.52 21.74
CA SER A 541 6.66 -10.15 21.34
C SER A 541 6.37 -10.33 19.86
N ASP A 542 7.43 -10.49 19.05
CA ASP A 542 7.35 -10.63 17.61
C ASP A 542 7.36 -12.12 17.26
N LYS A 543 6.18 -12.73 17.34
CA LYS A 543 5.96 -14.18 17.18
C LYS A 543 5.10 -14.46 15.95
N ILE A 544 5.15 -15.67 15.40
CA ILE A 544 4.20 -16.05 14.34
C ILE A 544 2.85 -16.33 15.00
N LYS A 545 1.93 -15.38 14.88
CA LYS A 545 0.58 -15.54 15.45
C LYS A 545 -0.38 -16.16 14.45
N SER A 546 -0.25 -15.90 13.16
CA SER A 546 -1.12 -16.52 12.16
C SER A 546 -0.40 -16.85 10.86
N MET A 547 -0.93 -17.83 10.12
CA MET A 547 -0.37 -18.27 8.83
C MET A 547 -1.45 -18.75 7.88
N THR A 548 -1.32 -18.39 6.61
CA THR A 548 -2.11 -18.94 5.50
C THR A 548 -1.19 -19.77 4.63
N ILE A 549 -1.55 -21.02 4.44
CA ILE A 549 -0.86 -21.96 3.55
C ILE A 549 -1.76 -22.17 2.33
N PRO A 550 -1.31 -21.82 1.12
CA PRO A 550 -2.12 -22.00 -0.07
C PRO A 550 -2.14 -23.46 -0.53
N SER A 551 -3.04 -23.76 -1.46
CA SER A 551 -3.18 -25.11 -2.04
C SER A 551 -1.86 -25.62 -2.60
N GLY A 552 -1.58 -26.91 -2.39
CA GLY A 552 -0.37 -27.56 -2.92
C GLY A 552 0.92 -27.21 -2.18
N LYS A 553 0.85 -26.52 -1.03
CA LYS A 553 1.99 -26.27 -0.16
C LYS A 553 1.87 -27.05 1.15
N LYS A 554 3.02 -27.45 1.68
CA LYS A 554 3.18 -28.08 2.99
C LYS A 554 4.17 -27.27 3.81
N VAL A 555 3.83 -26.98 5.06
CA VAL A 555 4.67 -26.23 6.00
C VAL A 555 4.97 -27.07 7.23
N GLU A 556 6.24 -27.17 7.58
CA GLU A 556 6.72 -27.70 8.86
C GLU A 556 7.40 -26.56 9.62
N LEU A 557 7.16 -26.48 10.92
CA LEU A 557 7.66 -25.42 11.81
C LEU A 557 8.46 -26.06 12.95
N TRP A 558 9.42 -25.32 13.52
CA TRP A 558 10.29 -25.81 14.58
C TRP A 558 10.52 -24.75 15.66
N THR A 559 10.65 -25.20 16.91
CA THR A 559 10.82 -24.31 18.07
C THR A 559 12.26 -23.82 18.27
N GLU A 560 13.23 -24.37 17.55
CA GLU A 560 14.62 -23.91 17.53
C GLU A 560 15.08 -23.56 16.10
N TYR A 561 16.24 -22.90 16.02
CA TYR A 561 16.87 -22.57 14.74
C TYR A 561 17.35 -23.84 14.02
N ASP A 562 17.47 -23.73 12.69
CA ASP A 562 18.00 -24.77 11.81
C ASP A 562 17.28 -26.12 11.94
N TYR A 563 15.95 -26.08 12.04
CA TYR A 563 15.04 -27.24 12.05
C TYR A 563 15.27 -28.18 13.26
N LYS A 564 15.67 -27.60 14.40
CA LYS A 564 15.89 -28.31 15.66
C LYS A 564 14.71 -28.13 16.63
N GLY A 565 14.76 -28.82 17.76
CA GLY A 565 13.72 -28.74 18.78
C GLY A 565 12.45 -29.51 18.40
N PHE A 566 11.31 -29.04 18.89
CA PHE A 566 10.01 -29.68 18.65
C PHE A 566 9.45 -29.23 17.31
N SER A 567 9.05 -30.19 16.47
CA SER A 567 8.41 -29.90 15.19
C SER A 567 6.90 -29.73 15.36
N LEU A 568 6.34 -28.66 14.79
CA LEU A 568 4.90 -28.41 14.68
C LEU A 568 4.47 -28.59 13.21
N GLY A 569 3.51 -29.46 12.95
CA GLY A 569 3.06 -29.82 11.60
C GLY A 569 3.35 -31.28 11.23
N PRO A 570 3.36 -31.65 9.93
CA PRO A 570 3.17 -30.77 8.77
C PRO A 570 1.75 -30.23 8.62
N TYR A 571 1.64 -29.00 8.14
CA TYR A 571 0.38 -28.36 7.74
C TYR A 571 0.30 -28.31 6.22
N ALA A 572 -0.72 -28.94 5.63
CA ALA A 572 -0.96 -28.94 4.20
C ALA A 572 -2.09 -27.95 3.84
N GLY A 573 -1.85 -27.08 2.85
CA GLY A 573 -2.84 -26.12 2.38
C GLY A 573 -3.85 -26.72 1.39
N PRO A 574 -4.99 -26.04 1.14
CA PRO A 574 -5.30 -24.69 1.61
C PRO A 574 -5.77 -24.67 3.07
N VAL A 575 -5.06 -23.97 3.94
CA VAL A 575 -5.44 -23.82 5.36
C VAL A 575 -5.06 -22.42 5.85
N SER A 576 -5.90 -21.86 6.71
CA SER A 576 -5.68 -20.58 7.38
C SER A 576 -5.73 -20.80 8.88
N MET A 577 -4.61 -20.58 9.55
CA MET A 577 -4.44 -20.75 10.99
C MET A 577 -4.41 -19.36 11.65
N PRO A 578 -5.46 -18.93 12.35
CA PRO A 578 -5.53 -17.60 12.96
C PRO A 578 -4.69 -17.48 14.25
N VAL A 579 -4.25 -18.62 14.81
CA VAL A 579 -3.40 -18.74 16.00
C VAL A 579 -2.45 -19.93 15.79
N ILE A 580 -1.14 -19.71 15.83
CA ILE A 580 -0.11 -20.77 15.74
C ILE A 580 0.63 -20.88 17.07
N ASP A 581 1.30 -19.80 17.47
CA ASP A 581 1.95 -19.75 18.76
C ASP A 581 0.88 -19.67 19.85
N ALA A 582 0.94 -20.58 20.83
CA ALA A 582 -0.05 -20.76 21.88
C ALA A 582 -0.38 -19.43 22.57
N GLY A 583 -1.47 -18.80 22.12
CA GLY A 583 -1.83 -17.42 22.46
C GLY A 583 -1.74 -17.15 23.96
N ALA A 584 -1.03 -16.07 24.32
CA ALA A 584 -0.84 -15.52 25.67
C ALA A 584 -0.42 -16.49 26.80
N SER A 585 -0.20 -17.78 26.53
CA SER A 585 0.21 -18.74 27.56
C SER A 585 1.71 -18.59 27.81
N ILE A 586 2.10 -18.61 29.10
CA ILE A 586 3.40 -18.17 29.64
C ILE A 586 4.60 -18.98 29.12
N ASP A 587 4.38 -20.07 28.40
CA ASP A 587 5.45 -20.96 27.99
C ASP A 587 6.08 -20.52 26.66
N THR A 588 7.22 -19.82 26.76
CA THR A 588 8.04 -19.41 25.61
C THR A 588 8.67 -20.59 24.86
N SER A 589 8.56 -21.83 25.37
CA SER A 589 9.17 -23.01 24.74
C SER A 589 8.60 -23.40 23.38
N TYR A 590 7.43 -22.85 23.00
CA TYR A 590 6.77 -23.14 21.71
C TYR A 590 6.93 -22.02 20.66
N GLU A 591 7.86 -21.09 20.84
CA GLU A 591 8.14 -20.05 19.84
C GLU A 591 8.72 -20.66 18.56
N VAL A 592 8.05 -20.45 17.43
CA VAL A 592 8.54 -20.92 16.12
C VAL A 592 9.75 -20.09 15.67
N LYS A 593 10.89 -20.75 15.44
CA LYS A 593 12.17 -20.12 15.06
C LYS A 593 12.67 -20.52 13.69
N SER A 594 12.29 -21.70 13.19
CA SER A 594 12.61 -22.14 11.83
C SER A 594 11.44 -22.83 11.15
N MET A 595 11.44 -22.84 9.83
CA MET A 595 10.33 -23.32 8.99
C MET A 595 10.82 -23.84 7.64
N GLU A 596 10.14 -24.85 7.14
CA GLU A 596 10.36 -25.46 5.82
C GLU A 596 9.02 -25.47 5.08
N ILE A 597 9.05 -24.91 3.88
CA ILE A 597 7.92 -24.86 2.96
C ILE A 597 8.28 -25.74 1.77
N THR A 598 7.45 -26.75 1.51
CA THR A 598 7.62 -27.70 0.40
C THR A 598 6.38 -27.70 -0.49
N ASN A 599 6.56 -28.04 -1.77
CA ASN A 599 5.42 -28.37 -2.63
C ASN A 599 4.90 -29.76 -2.23
N ILE A 600 3.58 -29.90 -2.20
CA ILE A 600 2.95 -31.21 -2.17
C ILE A 600 3.01 -31.75 -3.58
N GLU A 601 3.84 -32.76 -3.82
CA GLU A 601 3.73 -33.54 -5.03
C GLU A 601 2.35 -34.18 -5.03
N LEU A 602 1.48 -33.76 -5.94
CA LEU A 602 0.24 -34.45 -6.26
C LEU A 602 0.60 -35.76 -6.99
N THR A 603 1.39 -36.62 -6.38
CA THR A 603 1.71 -37.94 -6.91
C THR A 603 0.46 -38.81 -6.77
N LYS A 604 -0.32 -38.85 -7.86
CA LYS A 604 -1.28 -39.92 -8.20
C LYS A 604 -2.31 -40.32 -7.13
N ALA A 605 -2.76 -39.40 -6.28
CA ALA A 605 -3.94 -39.66 -5.44
C ALA A 605 -5.24 -39.87 -6.25
N VAL A 606 -5.21 -39.60 -7.57
CA VAL A 606 -6.30 -39.93 -8.51
C VAL A 606 -6.43 -41.45 -8.74
N ASP A 607 -5.37 -42.24 -8.50
CA ASP A 607 -5.42 -43.71 -8.66
C ASP A 607 -5.97 -44.43 -7.41
N LEU A 608 -6.31 -43.71 -6.34
CA LEU A 608 -6.89 -44.25 -5.10
C LEU A 608 -8.33 -43.83 -4.83
N LEU A 609 -8.97 -43.07 -5.74
CA LEU A 609 -10.42 -42.97 -5.73
C LEU A 609 -10.99 -44.21 -6.43
N PRO A 610 -11.70 -45.11 -5.71
CA PRO A 610 -12.32 -46.27 -6.32
C PRO A 610 -13.35 -45.78 -7.34
N THR A 611 -13.03 -45.89 -8.62
CA THR A 611 -14.03 -45.86 -9.68
C THR A 611 -14.92 -47.08 -9.48
N ASN A 612 -16.21 -46.84 -9.21
CA ASN A 612 -17.26 -47.83 -8.99
C ASN A 612 -17.21 -48.64 -7.67
N SER A 613 -17.59 -48.00 -6.56
CA SER A 613 -18.34 -48.70 -5.52
C SER A 613 -19.78 -48.17 -5.48
N THR A 614 -20.66 -48.91 -6.15
CA THR A 614 -22.11 -48.79 -6.01
C THR A 614 -22.47 -48.97 -4.54
N ILE A 615 -22.80 -47.87 -3.85
CA ILE A 615 -23.34 -47.92 -2.50
C ILE A 615 -24.77 -48.47 -2.59
N ILE A 616 -24.91 -49.78 -2.41
CA ILE A 616 -26.20 -50.41 -2.11
C ILE A 616 -26.54 -50.05 -0.66
N LEU A 617 -27.43 -49.08 -0.49
CA LEU A 617 -28.09 -48.81 0.79
C LEU A 617 -29.05 -49.97 1.11
N GLU A 618 -28.57 -50.98 1.83
CA GLU A 618 -29.45 -51.94 2.50
C GLU A 618 -30.21 -51.24 3.64
N LYS A 619 -31.52 -51.06 3.44
CA LYS A 619 -32.47 -50.68 4.48
C LYS A 619 -32.53 -51.75 5.58
N LYS A 620 -31.77 -51.57 6.67
CA LYS A 620 -32.03 -52.28 7.93
C LYS A 620 -33.35 -51.77 8.55
N LYS A 621 -34.39 -52.61 8.51
CA LYS A 621 -35.62 -52.45 9.30
C LYS A 621 -35.29 -52.51 10.80
N THR A 622 -35.42 -51.39 11.49
CA THR A 622 -35.41 -51.32 12.95
C THR A 622 -36.77 -51.78 13.51
N LYS A 623 -36.75 -52.81 14.37
CA LYS A 623 -37.90 -53.25 15.17
C LYS A 623 -38.24 -52.18 16.20
N LYS A 624 -39.50 -51.70 16.21
CA LYS A 624 -40.08 -50.92 17.30
C LYS A 624 -40.16 -51.78 18.57
N HIS A 625 -39.57 -51.33 19.66
CA HIS A 625 -39.94 -51.75 21.02
C HIS A 625 -40.82 -50.66 21.63
N GLY A 626 -42.03 -51.06 22.03
CA GLY A 626 -43.01 -50.19 22.68
C GLY A 626 -42.65 -49.98 24.15
N TYR A 627 -42.64 -48.72 24.58
CA TYR A 627 -42.63 -48.35 25.99
C TYR A 627 -44.07 -48.02 26.41
N GLN A 628 -44.61 -48.81 27.34
CA GLN A 628 -45.86 -48.50 28.05
C GLN A 628 -45.60 -47.41 29.11
N LYS A 629 -46.43 -46.36 29.08
CA LYS A 629 -46.56 -45.35 30.13
C LYS A 629 -47.33 -45.93 31.34
N LYS A 630 -46.82 -45.72 32.55
CA LYS A 630 -47.62 -45.72 33.79
C LYS A 630 -47.89 -44.27 34.22
N PRO A 631 -49.11 -43.91 34.67
CA PRO A 631 -49.39 -42.61 35.24
C PRO A 631 -49.20 -42.64 36.76
N THR A 632 -48.59 -41.58 37.31
CA THR A 632 -48.60 -41.30 38.75
C THR A 632 -49.42 -40.03 38.95
N ALA A 633 -50.46 -40.14 39.78
CA ALA A 633 -51.29 -39.05 40.26
C ALA A 633 -50.53 -38.24 41.32
N ILE A 634 -50.80 -36.93 41.37
CA ILE A 634 -50.44 -36.05 42.48
C ILE A 634 -51.75 -35.44 42.99
N ASN A 635 -51.98 -35.59 44.29
CA ASN A 635 -52.71 -34.64 45.14
C ASN A 635 -51.68 -33.70 45.77
#